data_AF-T4VKC2-F1
#
_entry.id   AF-T4VKC2-F1
#
_cell.length_a   1.000
_cell.length_b   1.000
_cell.length_c   1.000
_cell.angle_alpha   90.00
_cell.angle_beta   90.00
_cell.angle_gamma   90.00
#
_symmetry.space_group_name_H-M   'P 1'
#
loop_
_entity.id
_entity.type
_entity.pdbx_description
1 polymer ?
#
loop_
_entity_poly.entity_id
_entity_poly.type
_entity_poly.pdbx_seq_one_letter_code
_entity_poly.pdbx_strand_id
1 'polypeptide(L)'
;MKKTLSIIIISLLVLIVGGVVVARTVVYPVKDISEIKSISKEYNIDPYFLAAIGHFESRFDEKDYAKNDNNGILRLSDETSIKLAHELNMKNFKPSDLVDDRTSLKLGAYYLSKFKDEGLSKMVQEWNVRNKVDDTMDRRAYAKEYYVPKIENNIKIIKMLYPEMSF
;
A
#
# COMPACT_ATOMS: atom_id res chain seq x y z
N MET A 1 -21.26 -38.88 19.43
CA MET A 1 -20.42 -38.96 18.22
C MET A 1 -20.77 -37.90 17.18
N LYS A 2 -21.94 -37.94 16.51
CA LYS A 2 -22.32 -36.90 15.52
C LYS A 2 -22.37 -35.48 16.09
N LYS A 3 -23.00 -35.29 17.26
CA LYS A 3 -23.07 -33.99 17.95
C LYS A 3 -21.69 -33.45 18.35
N THR A 4 -20.83 -34.31 18.91
CA THR A 4 -19.45 -33.97 19.29
C THR A 4 -18.60 -33.57 18.09
N LEU A 5 -18.72 -34.31 16.97
CA LEU A 5 -18.03 -33.99 15.73
C LEU A 5 -18.49 -32.64 15.15
N SER A 6 -19.80 -32.37 15.17
CA SER A 6 -20.34 -31.06 14.77
C SER A 6 -19.80 -29.92 15.62
N ILE A 7 -19.69 -30.09 16.94
CA ILE A 7 -19.13 -29.07 17.85
C ILE A 7 -17.66 -28.79 17.52
N ILE A 8 -16.85 -29.82 17.25
CA ILE A 8 -15.44 -29.65 16.88
C ILE A 8 -15.32 -28.89 15.56
N ILE A 9 -16.11 -29.25 14.55
CA ILE A 9 -16.10 -28.59 13.24
C ILE A 9 -16.50 -27.10 13.39
N ILE A 10 -17.56 -26.81 14.15
CA ILE A 10 -18.00 -25.44 14.39
C ILE A 10 -16.91 -24.65 15.12
N SER A 11 -16.29 -25.24 16.14
CA SER A 11 -15.22 -24.58 16.91
C SER A 11 -14.01 -24.26 16.02
N LEU A 12 -13.62 -25.19 15.14
CA LEU A 12 -12.54 -24.97 14.18
C LEU A 12 -12.89 -23.85 13.19
N LEU A 13 -14.13 -23.81 12.69
CA LEU A 13 -14.58 -22.78 11.79
C LEU A 13 -14.57 -21.39 12.45
N VAL A 14 -15.01 -21.30 13.71
CA VAL A 14 -14.94 -20.06 14.49
C VAL A 14 -13.49 -19.60 14.66
N LEU A 15 -12.55 -20.51 14.95
CA LEU A 15 -11.13 -20.17 15.06
C LEU A 15 -10.55 -19.67 13.74
N ILE A 16 -10.90 -20.29 12.61
CA ILE A 16 -10.45 -19.87 11.29
C ILE A 16 -11.00 -18.48 10.96
N VAL A 17 -12.30 -18.26 11.12
CA VAL A 17 -12.93 -16.96 10.84
C VAL A 17 -12.36 -15.88 11.76
N GLY A 18 -12.22 -16.16 13.06
CA GLY A 18 -11.60 -15.25 14.02
C GLY A 18 -10.16 -14.92 13.65
N GLY A 19 -9.38 -15.91 13.22
CA GLY A 19 -8.02 -15.73 12.74
C GLY A 19 -7.94 -14.83 11.51
N VAL A 20 -8.83 -15.02 10.52
CA VAL A 20 -8.91 -14.15 9.33
C VAL A 20 -9.30 -12.73 9.69
N VAL A 21 -10.27 -12.55 10.61
CA VAL A 21 -10.68 -11.22 11.08
C VAL A 21 -9.49 -10.50 11.73
N VAL A 22 -8.78 -11.15 12.66
CA VAL A 22 -7.59 -10.58 13.31
C VAL A 22 -6.49 -10.28 12.29
N ALA A 23 -6.28 -11.17 11.32
CA ALA A 23 -5.30 -10.94 10.26
C ALA A 23 -5.65 -9.68 9.43
N ARG A 24 -6.92 -9.48 9.08
CA ARG A 24 -7.38 -8.30 8.32
C ARG A 24 -7.41 -7.02 9.14
N THR A 25 -7.66 -7.06 10.44
CA THR A 25 -7.82 -5.84 11.24
C THR A 25 -6.56 -5.40 11.97
N VAL A 26 -5.64 -6.34 12.27
CA VAL A 26 -4.47 -6.07 13.13
C VAL A 26 -3.16 -6.25 12.37
N VAL A 27 -3.01 -7.35 11.62
CA VAL A 27 -1.71 -7.72 11.03
C VAL A 27 -1.52 -7.09 9.65
N TYR A 28 -2.53 -7.22 8.79
CA TYR A 28 -2.58 -6.71 7.42
C TYR A 28 -3.83 -5.86 7.19
N PRO A 29 -3.98 -4.74 7.91
CA PRO A 29 -5.04 -3.79 7.60
C PRO A 29 -4.85 -3.26 6.18
N VAL A 30 -5.95 -3.26 5.41
CA VAL A 30 -6.07 -2.59 4.13
C VAL A 30 -7.35 -1.76 4.18
N LYS A 31 -7.21 -0.44 4.09
CA LYS A 31 -8.33 0.50 4.01
C LYS A 31 -8.64 0.84 2.56
N ASP A 32 -9.81 1.42 2.33
CA ASP A 32 -10.22 1.98 1.04
C ASP A 32 -10.06 1.06 -0.17
N ILE A 33 -10.45 -0.20 0.01
CA ILE A 33 -10.39 -1.25 -1.04
C ILE A 33 -10.98 -0.76 -2.37
N SER A 34 -12.12 -0.07 -2.34
CA SER A 34 -12.76 0.46 -3.56
C SER A 34 -11.91 1.54 -4.24
N GLU A 35 -11.28 2.44 -3.49
CA GLU A 35 -10.41 3.48 -4.04
C GLU A 35 -9.12 2.89 -4.58
N ILE A 36 -8.48 1.97 -3.83
CA ILE A 36 -7.31 1.23 -4.31
C ILE A 36 -7.63 0.58 -5.65
N LYS A 37 -8.76 -0.14 -5.73
CA LYS A 37 -9.19 -0.78 -6.98
C LYS A 37 -9.38 0.21 -8.12
N SER A 38 -10.09 1.31 -7.86
CA SER A 38 -10.38 2.33 -8.87
C SER A 38 -9.11 3.01 -9.39
N ILE A 39 -8.24 3.44 -8.48
CA ILE A 39 -6.98 4.14 -8.79
C ILE A 39 -6.00 3.19 -9.48
N SER A 40 -5.91 1.94 -9.02
CA SER A 40 -5.08 0.93 -9.68
C SER A 40 -5.50 0.68 -11.12
N LYS A 41 -6.81 0.71 -11.40
CA LYS A 41 -7.33 0.64 -12.76
C LYS A 41 -7.00 1.90 -13.58
N GLU A 42 -7.13 3.09 -12.98
CA GLU A 42 -6.78 4.38 -13.61
C GLU A 42 -5.32 4.42 -14.07
N TYR A 43 -4.39 3.92 -13.24
CA TYR A 43 -2.95 3.98 -13.49
C TYR A 43 -2.34 2.66 -14.01
N ASN A 44 -3.16 1.64 -14.25
CA ASN A 44 -2.74 0.32 -14.72
C ASN A 44 -1.63 -0.31 -13.85
N ILE A 45 -1.85 -0.29 -12.52
CA ILE A 45 -1.00 -0.94 -11.53
C ILE A 45 -1.80 -2.02 -10.78
N ASP A 46 -1.14 -3.06 -10.29
CA ASP A 46 -1.80 -4.13 -9.54
C ASP A 46 -2.36 -3.58 -8.19
N PRO A 47 -3.66 -3.77 -7.87
CA PRO A 47 -4.26 -3.33 -6.61
C PRO A 47 -3.64 -3.99 -5.39
N TYR A 48 -3.19 -5.25 -5.51
CA TYR A 48 -2.48 -5.93 -4.45
C TYR A 48 -1.10 -5.31 -4.21
N PHE A 49 -0.44 -4.84 -5.28
CA PHE A 49 0.82 -4.11 -5.16
C PHE A 49 0.62 -2.74 -4.49
N LEU A 50 -0.38 -1.96 -4.93
CA LEU A 50 -0.67 -0.66 -4.31
C LEU A 50 -1.02 -0.82 -2.83
N ALA A 51 -1.82 -1.83 -2.48
CA ALA A 51 -2.14 -2.15 -1.09
C ALA A 51 -0.91 -2.60 -0.29
N ALA A 52 -0.02 -3.40 -0.89
CA ALA A 52 1.22 -3.83 -0.25
C ALA A 52 2.17 -2.66 0.04
N ILE A 53 2.21 -1.65 -0.84
CA ILE A 53 2.95 -0.41 -0.62
C ILE A 53 2.36 0.40 0.54
N GLY A 54 1.03 0.61 0.57
CA GLY A 54 0.38 1.31 1.69
C GLY A 54 0.57 0.59 3.03
N HIS A 55 0.51 -0.75 3.02
CA HIS A 55 0.80 -1.55 4.20
C HIS A 55 2.25 -1.42 4.65
N PHE A 56 3.21 -1.47 3.72
CA PHE A 56 4.63 -1.36 4.01
C PHE A 56 5.03 0.00 4.58
N GLU A 57 4.45 1.09 4.07
CA GLU A 57 4.80 2.46 4.46
C GLU A 57 4.15 2.90 5.78
N SER A 58 2.91 2.49 6.03
CA SER A 58 2.15 3.00 7.18
C SER A 58 1.28 1.96 7.86
N ARG A 59 1.02 0.80 7.24
CA ARG A 59 -0.09 -0.09 7.64
C ARG A 59 -1.44 0.62 7.62
N PHE A 60 -1.61 1.57 6.68
CA PHE A 60 -2.81 2.43 6.57
C PHE A 60 -3.08 3.23 7.86
N ASP A 61 -2.00 3.61 8.54
CA ASP A 61 -2.04 4.47 9.72
C ASP A 61 -2.15 5.93 9.30
N GLU A 62 -3.37 6.45 9.46
CA GLU A 62 -3.70 7.86 9.25
C GLU A 62 -3.11 8.68 10.38
N LYS A 63 -2.36 9.72 10.03
CA LYS A 63 -1.80 10.68 10.99
C LYS A 63 -2.13 12.09 10.54
N ASP A 64 -2.22 12.99 11.50
CA ASP A 64 -2.31 14.42 11.22
C ASP A 64 -1.11 14.88 10.39
N TYR A 65 -1.36 15.87 9.53
CA TYR A 65 -0.33 16.47 8.71
C TYR A 65 0.77 17.10 9.57
N ALA A 66 2.02 16.79 9.23
CA ALA A 66 3.21 17.40 9.80
C ALA A 66 4.07 18.03 8.69
N LYS A 67 4.35 19.33 8.81
CA LYS A 67 5.16 20.07 7.85
C LYS A 67 6.58 19.54 7.81
N ASN A 68 7.14 19.40 6.60
CA ASN A 68 8.48 18.85 6.34
C ASN A 68 8.67 17.38 6.76
N ASP A 69 7.58 16.62 6.92
CA ASP A 69 7.60 15.18 7.17
C ASP A 69 7.01 14.41 5.97
N ASN A 70 7.02 13.08 6.04
CA ASN A 70 6.39 12.18 5.08
C ASN A 70 4.95 11.86 5.51
N ASN A 71 3.99 12.42 4.78
CA ASN A 71 2.58 12.45 5.15
C ASN A 71 1.72 11.44 4.37
N GLY A 72 0.53 11.19 4.91
CA GLY A 72 -0.45 10.25 4.36
C GLY A 72 -0.03 8.79 4.47
N ILE A 73 -0.93 7.90 4.04
CA ILE A 73 -0.72 6.45 4.11
C ILE A 73 0.43 5.95 3.23
N LEU A 74 0.84 6.72 2.21
CA LEU A 74 1.98 6.42 1.34
C LEU A 74 3.27 7.19 1.67
N ARG A 75 3.28 7.95 2.77
CA ARG A 75 4.48 8.64 3.28
C ARG A 75 5.18 9.46 2.20
N LEU A 76 4.45 10.36 1.54
CA LEU A 76 5.02 11.29 0.55
C LEU A 76 5.48 12.57 1.26
N SER A 77 6.64 13.08 0.90
CA SER A 77 7.10 14.38 1.38
C SER A 77 6.33 15.53 0.74
N ASP A 78 6.37 16.70 1.37
CA ASP A 78 5.78 17.94 0.82
C ASP A 78 6.34 18.24 -0.58
N GLU A 79 7.66 18.13 -0.78
CA GLU A 79 8.32 18.38 -2.06
C GLU A 79 7.85 17.39 -3.15
N THR A 80 7.87 16.10 -2.85
CA THR A 80 7.46 15.05 -3.80
C THR A 80 5.99 15.19 -4.16
N SER A 81 5.11 15.42 -3.17
CA SER A 81 3.67 15.54 -3.42
C SER A 81 3.32 16.76 -4.26
N ILE A 82 3.95 17.91 -4.01
CA ILE A 82 3.77 19.12 -4.85
C ILE A 82 4.18 18.85 -6.29
N LYS A 83 5.33 18.20 -6.50
CA LYS A 83 5.81 17.84 -7.84
C LYS A 83 4.80 16.95 -8.58
N LEU A 84 4.32 15.88 -7.92
CA LEU A 84 3.38 14.94 -8.53
C LEU A 84 2.02 15.58 -8.80
N ALA A 85 1.54 16.42 -7.88
CA ALA A 85 0.30 17.17 -8.05
C ALA A 85 0.38 18.13 -9.25
N HIS A 86 1.52 18.80 -9.43
CA HIS A 86 1.76 19.66 -10.58
C HIS A 86 1.77 18.87 -11.90
N GLU A 87 2.46 17.73 -11.96
CA GLU A 87 2.47 16.85 -13.14
C GLU A 87 1.07 16.33 -13.49
N LEU A 88 0.20 16.13 -12.49
CA LEU A 88 -1.21 15.74 -12.65
C LEU A 88 -2.17 16.92 -12.89
N ASN A 89 -1.66 18.16 -12.95
CA ASN A 89 -2.47 19.38 -13.07
C ASN A 89 -3.55 19.52 -11.97
N MET A 90 -3.26 19.08 -10.74
CA MET A 90 -4.16 19.21 -9.60
C MET A 90 -4.21 20.67 -9.14
N LYS A 91 -5.36 21.31 -9.32
CA LYS A 91 -5.57 22.72 -8.92
C LYS A 91 -5.70 22.83 -7.41
N ASN A 92 -5.04 23.85 -6.84
CA ASN A 92 -5.09 24.20 -5.41
C ASN A 92 -4.60 23.11 -4.43
N PHE A 93 -3.80 22.15 -4.91
CA PHE A 93 -3.22 21.12 -4.04
C PHE A 93 -2.33 21.74 -2.96
N LYS A 94 -2.45 21.23 -1.74
CA LYS A 94 -1.57 21.52 -0.61
C LYS A 94 -1.05 20.20 -0.03
N PRO A 95 0.18 20.14 0.51
CA PRO A 95 0.68 18.91 1.13
C PRO A 95 -0.19 18.36 2.26
N SER A 96 -0.94 19.21 2.96
CA SER A 96 -1.93 18.80 3.97
C SER A 96 -3.03 17.91 3.40
N ASP A 97 -3.28 17.96 2.09
CA ASP A 97 -4.30 17.12 1.43
C ASP A 97 -3.86 15.65 1.37
N LEU A 98 -2.59 15.32 1.69
CA LEU A 98 -2.12 13.95 1.82
C LEU A 98 -2.77 13.17 2.98
N VAL A 99 -3.45 13.85 3.91
CA VAL A 99 -4.24 13.18 4.96
C VAL A 99 -5.48 12.49 4.39
N ASP A 100 -5.91 12.86 3.19
CA ASP A 100 -6.95 12.15 2.45
C ASP A 100 -6.32 10.94 1.75
N ASP A 101 -6.76 9.74 2.12
CA ASP A 101 -6.23 8.47 1.63
C ASP A 101 -6.32 8.38 0.10
N ARG A 102 -7.42 8.87 -0.49
CA ARG A 102 -7.59 8.90 -1.94
C ARG A 102 -6.53 9.76 -2.63
N THR A 103 -6.24 10.94 -2.09
CA THR A 103 -5.19 11.84 -2.58
C THR A 103 -3.81 11.20 -2.44
N SER A 104 -3.52 10.59 -1.28
CA SER A 104 -2.27 9.86 -1.05
C SER A 104 -2.07 8.72 -2.06
N LEU A 105 -3.10 7.86 -2.22
CA LEU A 105 -3.12 6.74 -3.16
C LEU A 105 -2.96 7.22 -4.60
N LYS A 106 -3.66 8.28 -4.99
CA LYS A 106 -3.60 8.81 -6.36
C LYS A 106 -2.19 9.27 -6.74
N LEU A 107 -1.56 10.07 -5.88
CA LEU A 107 -0.20 10.56 -6.13
C LEU A 107 0.81 9.41 -6.15
N GLY A 108 0.72 8.46 -5.22
CA GLY A 108 1.64 7.32 -5.18
C GLY A 108 1.44 6.36 -6.35
N ALA A 109 0.21 6.06 -6.72
CA ALA A 109 -0.11 5.23 -7.88
C ALA A 109 0.40 5.87 -9.18
N TYR A 110 0.19 7.19 -9.34
CA TYR A 110 0.74 7.92 -10.47
C TYR A 110 2.26 7.83 -10.54
N TYR A 111 2.95 8.04 -9.41
CA TYR A 111 4.41 7.87 -9.35
C TYR A 111 4.86 6.47 -9.78
N LEU A 112 4.27 5.43 -9.21
CA LEU A 112 4.60 4.03 -9.51
C LEU A 112 4.33 3.66 -10.96
N SER A 113 3.26 4.20 -11.55
CA SER A 113 2.85 3.93 -12.93
C SER A 113 3.92 4.26 -13.97
N LYS A 114 4.81 5.22 -13.66
CA LYS A 114 5.92 5.61 -14.54
C LYS A 114 6.93 4.49 -14.79
N PHE A 115 6.96 3.48 -13.92
CA PHE A 115 7.90 2.36 -13.96
C PHE A 115 7.20 1.01 -14.16
N LYS A 116 5.89 1.01 -14.43
CA LYS A 116 5.08 -0.22 -14.49
C LYS A 116 5.57 -1.21 -15.55
N ASP A 117 6.04 -0.69 -16.68
CA ASP A 117 6.50 -1.50 -17.82
C ASP A 117 7.92 -2.09 -17.59
N GLU A 118 8.64 -1.62 -16.57
CA GLU A 118 9.92 -2.17 -16.10
C GLU A 118 9.74 -3.24 -15.00
N GLY A 119 8.52 -3.41 -14.49
CA GLY A 119 8.14 -4.45 -13.55
C GLY A 119 8.26 -4.09 -12.06
N LEU A 120 7.77 -5.00 -11.21
CA LEU A 120 7.63 -4.79 -9.76
C LEU A 120 8.93 -4.41 -9.08
N SER A 121 10.03 -5.11 -9.40
CA SER A 121 11.33 -4.81 -8.80
C SER A 121 11.77 -3.38 -9.06
N LYS A 122 11.55 -2.85 -10.27
CA LYS A 122 11.88 -1.45 -10.58
C LYS A 122 10.97 -0.49 -9.83
N MET A 123 9.66 -0.73 -9.81
CA MET A 123 8.70 0.11 -9.08
C MET A 123 9.09 0.25 -7.60
N VAL A 124 9.47 -0.84 -6.93
CA VAL A 124 9.91 -0.81 -5.51
C VAL A 124 11.22 -0.05 -5.33
N GLN A 125 12.17 -0.19 -6.26
CA GLN A 125 13.45 0.53 -6.20
C GLN A 125 13.25 2.04 -6.32
N GLU A 126 12.42 2.48 -7.27
CA GLU A 126 12.11 3.90 -7.46
C GLU A 126 11.27 4.44 -6.29
N TRP A 127 10.32 3.65 -5.79
CA TRP A 127 9.55 4.01 -4.59
C TRP A 127 10.43 4.31 -3.38
N ASN A 128 11.53 3.58 -3.19
CA ASN A 128 12.46 3.80 -2.09
C ASN A 128 13.22 5.15 -2.16
N VAL A 129 13.22 5.80 -3.32
CA VAL A 129 13.92 7.07 -3.56
C VAL A 129 12.97 8.17 -4.04
N ARG A 130 11.66 7.96 -3.88
CA ARG A 130 10.61 8.91 -4.26
C ARG A 130 10.71 10.25 -3.51
N ASN A 131 11.13 10.17 -2.25
CA ASN A 131 11.39 11.31 -1.38
C ASN A 131 12.89 11.60 -1.37
N LYS A 132 13.27 12.80 -0.95
CA LYS A 132 14.67 13.14 -0.75
C LYS A 132 15.29 12.17 0.25
N VAL A 133 16.31 11.45 -0.19
CA VAL A 133 17.13 10.53 0.59
C VAL A 133 18.56 11.05 0.61
N ASP A 134 19.31 10.71 1.67
CA ASP A 134 20.76 10.91 1.64
C ASP A 134 21.41 10.01 0.58
N ASP A 135 22.58 10.43 0.10
CA ASP A 135 23.37 9.75 -0.93
C ASP A 135 24.43 8.81 -0.34
N THR A 136 24.34 8.48 0.95
CA THR A 136 25.35 7.65 1.64
C THR A 136 25.30 6.18 1.23
N MET A 137 24.21 5.74 0.60
CA MET A 137 24.05 4.36 0.14
C MET A 137 23.25 4.29 -1.16
N ASP A 138 23.48 3.23 -1.94
CA ASP A 138 22.62 2.89 -3.07
C ASP A 138 21.29 2.33 -2.56
N ARG A 139 20.33 3.25 -2.37
CA ARG A 139 18.97 2.96 -1.93
C ARG A 139 18.22 2.05 -2.92
N ARG A 140 18.54 2.08 -4.22
CA ARG A 140 17.89 1.20 -5.21
C ARG A 140 18.41 -0.23 -5.06
N ALA A 141 19.73 -0.41 -4.98
CA ALA A 141 20.31 -1.73 -4.72
C ALA A 141 19.79 -2.31 -3.39
N TYR A 142 19.73 -1.50 -2.34
CA TYR A 142 19.16 -1.91 -1.05
C TYR A 142 17.70 -2.32 -1.16
N ALA A 143 16.85 -1.53 -1.83
CA ALA A 143 15.44 -1.87 -2.03
C ALA A 143 15.27 -3.18 -2.82
N LYS A 144 16.11 -3.40 -3.84
CA LYS A 144 16.10 -4.63 -4.62
C LYS A 144 16.40 -5.86 -3.76
N GLU A 145 17.37 -5.77 -2.86
CA GLU A 145 17.78 -6.88 -1.99
C GLU A 145 16.79 -7.12 -0.84
N TYR A 146 16.30 -6.05 -0.20
CA TYR A 146 15.58 -6.17 1.08
C TYR A 146 14.09 -5.84 1.02
N TYR A 147 13.65 -4.97 0.11
CA TYR A 147 12.26 -4.50 0.07
C TYR A 147 11.43 -5.28 -0.94
N VAL A 148 11.99 -5.61 -2.11
CA VAL A 148 11.29 -6.41 -3.12
C VAL A 148 10.75 -7.73 -2.53
N PRO A 149 11.53 -8.57 -1.83
CA PRO A 149 11.00 -9.81 -1.27
C PRO A 149 9.90 -9.60 -0.22
N LYS A 150 10.00 -8.51 0.57
CA LYS A 150 8.98 -8.16 1.57
C LYS A 150 7.68 -7.74 0.93
N ILE A 151 7.75 -6.89 -0.10
CA ILE A 151 6.57 -6.44 -0.84
C ILE A 151 5.91 -7.61 -1.57
N GLU A 152 6.68 -8.49 -2.21
CA GLU A 152 6.15 -9.70 -2.84
C GLU A 152 5.43 -10.62 -1.83
N ASN A 153 5.98 -10.76 -0.63
CA ASN A 153 5.33 -11.51 0.44
C ASN A 153 4.03 -10.82 0.90
N ASN A 154 4.04 -9.50 1.08
CA ASN A 154 2.85 -8.73 1.43
C ASN A 154 1.75 -8.87 0.36
N ILE A 155 2.10 -8.82 -0.93
CA ILE A 155 1.15 -9.07 -2.03
C ILE A 155 0.48 -10.44 -1.88
N LYS A 156 1.25 -11.50 -1.64
CA LYS A 156 0.72 -12.87 -1.48
C LYS A 156 -0.26 -12.96 -0.30
N ILE A 157 0.08 -12.35 0.84
CA ILE A 157 -0.75 -12.38 2.04
C ILE A 157 -2.02 -11.55 1.83
N ILE A 158 -1.89 -10.32 1.31
CA ILE A 158 -3.04 -9.45 1.03
C ILE A 158 -3.96 -10.12 0.01
N LYS A 159 -3.43 -10.77 -1.02
CA LYS A 159 -4.23 -11.53 -1.99
C LYS A 159 -5.03 -12.67 -1.37
N MET A 160 -4.47 -13.33 -0.35
CA MET A 160 -5.18 -14.37 0.39
C MET A 160 -6.29 -13.79 1.29
N LEU A 161 -6.02 -12.66 1.95
CA LEU A 161 -6.94 -12.05 2.91
C LEU A 161 -8.05 -11.20 2.27
N TYR A 162 -7.78 -10.64 1.08
CA TYR A 162 -8.63 -9.70 0.36
C TYR A 162 -8.84 -10.13 -1.11
N PRO A 163 -9.32 -11.36 -1.38
CA PRO A 163 -9.51 -11.85 -2.74
C PRO A 163 -10.46 -10.98 -3.58
N GLU A 164 -11.33 -10.19 -2.95
CA GLU A 164 -12.24 -9.24 -3.59
C GLU A 164 -11.53 -8.08 -4.32
N MET A 165 -10.22 -7.89 -4.13
CA MET A 165 -9.46 -6.81 -4.75
C MET A 165 -9.10 -7.06 -6.22
N SER A 166 -9.24 -8.29 -6.73
CA SER A 166 -9.04 -8.57 -8.16
C SER A 166 -10.06 -7.83 -9.04
N PHE A 167 -9.63 -7.49 -10.25
CA PHE A 167 -10.50 -7.02 -11.33
C PHE A 167 -10.82 -8.14 -12.28
#